data_AF-A0A1F5AVH9-F1
#
_entry.id   AF-A0A1F5AVH9-F1
#
_cell.length_a   1.000
_cell.length_b   1.000
_cell.length_c   1.000
_cell.angle_alpha   90.00
_cell.angle_beta   90.00
_cell.angle_gamma   90.00
#
_symmetry.space_group_name_H-M   'P 1'
#
loop_
_entity.id
_entity.type
_entity.pdbx_description
1 polymer ?
#
loop_
_entity_poly.entity_id
_entity_poly.type
_entity_poly.pdbx_seq_one_letter_code
_entity_poly.pdbx_strand_id
1 'polypeptide(L)' 'MILRSLAKEGKIIVEDKGRLLEEVTNVLLDEFQKEDRLDQEVREILSKHMEKIRRENIEYQAMFKEVKKKLAREKGIVL' A
#
# COMPACT_ATOMS: atom_id res chain seq x y z
N MET A 1 -10.55 -0.37 16.46
CA MET A 1 -10.65 -1.76 16.98
C MET A 1 -9.29 -2.49 17.06
N ILE A 2 -8.34 -2.23 16.16
CA ILE A 2 -7.06 -2.95 16.06
C ILE A 2 -6.19 -2.85 17.33
N LEU A 3 -6.05 -1.67 17.94
CA LEU A 3 -5.24 -1.49 19.16
C LEU A 3 -5.77 -2.24 20.39
N ARG A 4 -7.10 -2.41 20.50
CA ARG A 4 -7.69 -3.24 21.54
C ARG A 4 -7.36 -4.72 21.33
N SER A 5 -7.28 -5.19 20.08
CA SER A 5 -6.87 -6.56 19.77
C SER A 5 -5.40 -6.78 20.10
N LEU A 6 -4.52 -5.86 19.69
CA LEU A 6 -3.07 -5.96 19.91
C LEU A 6 -2.68 -5.91 21.40
N ALA A 7 -3.34 -5.05 22.19
CA ALA A 7 -3.15 -5.01 23.63
C ALA A 7 -3.71 -6.26 24.32
N LYS A 8 -4.83 -6.81 23.84
CA LYS A 8 -5.44 -8.04 24.36
C LYS A 8 -4.60 -9.28 24.03
N GLU A 9 -3.87 -9.26 22.91
CA GLU A 9 -2.92 -10.30 22.51
C GLU A 9 -1.55 -10.18 23.23
N GLY A 10 -1.36 -9.18 24.10
CA GLY A 10 -0.13 -9.01 24.88
C GLY A 10 1.09 -8.57 24.07
N LYS A 11 0.90 -8.11 22.83
CA LYS A 11 1.99 -7.75 21.92
C LYS A 11 2.57 -6.35 22.16
N ILE A 12 1.92 -5.55 23.01
CA ILE A 12 2.30 -4.17 23.34
C ILE A 12 2.01 -3.88 24.82
N ILE A 13 2.96 -3.26 25.52
CA ILE A 13 2.78 -2.68 26.86
C ILE A 13 2.54 -1.18 26.64
N VAL A 14 1.42 -0.66 27.13
CA VAL A 14 0.96 0.70 26.82
C VAL A 14 0.88 1.51 28.10
N GLU A 15 1.86 2.38 28.36
CA GLU A 15 1.83 3.34 29.48
C GLU A 15 0.88 4.51 29.20
N ASP A 16 0.88 5.05 27.98
CA ASP A 16 -0.04 6.11 27.54
C ASP A 16 -0.80 5.69 26.27
N LYS A 17 -2.07 5.30 26.47
CA LYS A 17 -2.96 4.83 25.40
C LYS A 17 -3.29 5.92 24.38
N GLY A 18 -3.29 7.19 24.77
CA GLY A 18 -3.60 8.30 23.87
C GLY A 18 -2.49 8.52 22.87
N ARG A 19 -1.26 8.62 23.38
CA ARG A 19 -0.06 8.82 22.55
C ARG A 19 0.23 7.64 21.63
N LEU A 20 0.10 6.40 22.13
CA LEU A 20 0.30 5.21 21.28
C LEU A 20 -0.75 5.11 20.17
N LEU A 21 -2.01 5.46 20.45
CA LEU A 21 -3.06 5.49 19.44
C LEU A 21 -2.72 6.48 18.33
N GLU A 22 -2.28 7.68 18.69
CA GLU A 22 -1.91 8.71 17.74
C GLU A 22 -0.70 8.31 16.88
N GLU A 23 0.37 7.79 17.49
CA GLU A 23 1.55 7.33 16.75
C GLU A 23 1.23 6.17 15.80
N VAL A 24 0.48 5.16 16.25
CA VAL A 24 0.08 4.02 15.39
C VAL A 24 -0.84 4.49 14.27
N THR A 25 -1.79 5.38 14.54
CA THR A 25 -2.66 5.96 13.51
C THR A 25 -1.85 6.74 12.49
N ASN A 26 -0.88 7.55 12.91
CA ASN A 26 -0.04 8.32 12.00
C ASN A 26 0.83 7.42 11.12
N VAL A 27 1.44 6.37 11.68
CA VAL A 27 2.22 5.40 10.91
C VAL A 27 1.33 4.67 9.90
N LEU A 28 0.14 4.21 10.31
CA LEU A 28 -0.78 3.55 9.40
C LEU A 28 -1.23 4.49 8.27
N LEU A 29 -1.56 5.75 8.58
CA LEU A 29 -1.96 6.73 7.58
C LEU A 29 -0.82 7.01 6.59
N ASP A 30 0.43 7.11 7.05
CA ASP A 30 1.60 7.29 6.17
C ASP A 30 1.80 6.08 5.24
N GLU A 31 1.66 4.86 5.76
CA GLU A 31 1.74 3.64 4.95
C GLU A 31 0.60 3.55 3.91
N PHE A 32 -0.64 3.87 4.29
CA PHE A 32 -1.77 3.94 3.35
C PHE A 32 -1.53 5.00 2.27
N GLN A 33 -1.00 6.17 2.61
CA GLN A 33 -0.69 7.21 1.64
C GLN A 33 0.42 6.78 0.67
N LYS A 34 1.42 6.04 1.14
CA LYS A 34 2.45 5.45 0.26
C LYS A 34 1.85 4.44 -0.70
N GLU A 35 0.94 3.58 -0.22
CA GLU A 35 0.24 2.62 -1.08
C GLU A 35 -0.64 3.31 -2.12
N ASP A 36 -1.44 4.30 -1.73
CA ASP A 36 -2.28 5.06 -2.65
C ASP A 36 -1.46 5.75 -3.76
N ARG A 37 -0.31 6.34 -3.39
CA ARG A 37 0.62 6.94 -4.37
C ARG A 37 1.18 5.89 -5.32
N LEU A 38 1.57 4.72 -4.79
CA LEU A 38 2.06 3.62 -5.61
C LEU A 38 1.00 3.18 -6.63
N ASP A 39 -0.24 3.01 -6.19
CA ASP A 39 -1.34 2.61 -7.05
C ASP A 39 -1.65 3.65 -8.13
N GLN A 40 -1.59 4.94 -7.79
CA GLN A 40 -1.78 6.03 -8.75
C GLN A 40 -0.67 6.04 -9.81
N GLU A 41 0.59 5.89 -9.42
CA GLU A 41 1.71 5.80 -10.36
C GLU A 41 1.57 4.60 -11.31
N VAL A 42 1.15 3.43 -10.79
CA VAL A 42 0.88 2.25 -11.63
C VAL A 42 -0.21 2.57 -12.66
N ARG A 43 -1.31 3.22 -12.25
CA ARG A 43 -2.39 3.60 -13.17
C ARG A 43 -1.90 4.57 -14.25
N GLU A 44 -1.06 5.53 -13.90
CA GLU A 44 -0.49 6.48 -14.86
C GLU A 44 0.42 5.79 -15.88
N ILE A 45 1.29 4.87 -15.43
CA ILE A 45 2.14 4.07 -16.31
C ILE A 45 1.28 3.24 -17.27
N LEU A 46 0.29 2.52 -16.74
CA LEU A 46 -0.59 1.72 -17.59
C LEU A 46 -1.40 2.58 -18.55
N SER A 47 -1.87 3.75 -18.13
CA SER A 47 -2.60 4.70 -18.97
C SER A 47 -1.79 5.11 -20.20
N LYS A 48 -0.49 5.36 -20.04
CA LYS A 48 0.44 5.66 -21.15
C LYS A 48 0.62 4.48 -22.12
N HIS A 49 0.37 3.25 -21.67
CA HIS A 49 0.50 2.03 -22.47
C HIS A 49 -0.84 1.39 -22.86
N MET A 50 -1.98 2.05 -22.61
CA MET A 50 -3.32 1.51 -22.86
C MET A 50 -3.52 1.04 -24.31
N GLU A 51 -3.04 1.78 -25.29
CA GLU A 51 -3.14 1.38 -26.70
C GLU A 51 -2.34 0.11 -27.02
N LYS A 52 -1.23 -0.12 -26.32
CA LYS A 52 -0.40 -1.33 -26.49
C LYS A 52 -1.08 -2.51 -25.81
N ILE A 53 -1.57 -2.32 -24.58
CA ILE A 53 -2.33 -3.34 -23.83
C ILE A 53 -3.56 -3.80 -24.64
N ARG A 54 -4.29 -2.85 -25.24
CA ARG A 54 -5.45 -3.15 -26.08
C ARG A 54 -5.08 -3.87 -27.37
N ARG A 55 -3.98 -3.48 -28.02
CA ARG A 55 -3.49 -4.13 -29.26
C ARG A 55 -2.98 -5.56 -29.01
N GLU A 56 -2.30 -5.78 -27.90
CA GLU A 56 -1.74 -7.09 -27.51
C GLU A 56 -2.77 -7.97 -26.79
N ASN A 57 -4.01 -7.51 -26.64
CA ASN A 57 -5.11 -8.20 -25.95
C ASN A 57 -4.72 -8.64 -24.53
N ILE A 58 -3.91 -7.82 -23.86
CA ILE A 58 -3.38 -8.09 -22.53
C ILE A 58 -4.41 -7.67 -21.48
N GLU A 59 -4.58 -8.49 -20.46
CA GLU A 59 -5.44 -8.18 -19.34
C GLU A 59 -4.84 -7.08 -18.45
N TYR A 60 -5.56 -5.97 -18.31
CA TYR A 60 -5.15 -4.81 -17.50
C TYR A 60 -4.83 -5.20 -16.05
N GLN A 61 -5.65 -6.07 -15.45
CA GLN A 61 -5.47 -6.54 -14.06
C GLN A 61 -4.15 -7.30 -13.88
N ALA A 62 -3.75 -8.13 -14.84
CA ALA A 62 -2.47 -8.84 -14.80
C ALA A 62 -1.30 -7.85 -14.88
N MET A 63 -1.38 -6.88 -15.80
CA MET A 63 -0.35 -5.83 -15.93
C MET A 63 -0.26 -4.93 -14.71
N PHE A 64 -1.40 -4.61 -14.08
CA PHE A 64 -1.43 -3.85 -12.84
C PHE A 64 -0.65 -4.54 -11.73
N LYS A 65 -0.86 -5.84 -11.54
CA LYS A 65 -0.11 -6.62 -10.54
C LYS A 65 1.39 -6.64 -10.83
N GLU A 66 1.77 -6.87 -12.09
CA GLU A 66 3.18 -6.93 -12.49
C GLU A 66 3.90 -5.59 -12.34
N VAL A 67 3.26 -4.49 -12.78
CA VAL A 67 3.82 -3.14 -12.65
C VAL A 67 3.85 -2.70 -11.19
N LYS A 68 2.79 -2.96 -10.40
CA LYS A 68 2.78 -2.69 -8.95
C LYS A 68 3.92 -3.42 -8.24
N LYS A 69 4.15 -4.70 -8.57
CA LYS A 69 5.25 -5.50 -8.00
C LYS A 69 6.63 -4.97 -8.38
N LYS A 70 6.83 -4.53 -9.63
CA LYS A 70 8.08 -3.91 -10.06
C LYS A 70 8.32 -2.58 -9.37
N LEU A 71 7.31 -1.71 -9.35
CA LEU A 71 7.40 -0.37 -8.77
C LEU A 71 7.62 -0.44 -7.25
N ALA A 72 6.98 -1.38 -6.56
CA ALA A 72 7.23 -1.64 -5.14
C ALA A 72 8.69 -2.03 -4.89
N ARG A 73 9.25 -2.93 -5.70
CA ARG A 73 10.67 -3.33 -5.60
C ARG A 73 11.62 -2.17 -5.85
N GLU A 74 11.35 -1.33 -6.86
CA GLU A 74 12.18 -0.16 -7.18
C GLU A 74 12.16 0.88 -6.06
N LYS A 75 11.02 1.06 -5.40
CA LYS A 75 10.88 1.99 -4.25
C LYS A 75 11.27 1.37 -2.91
N GLY A 76 11.68 0.09 -2.88
CA GLY A 76 12.00 -0.62 -1.65
C GLY A 76 10.79 -0.85 -0.73
N ILE A 77 9.56 -0.77 -1.27
CA ILE A 77 8.32 -1.03 -0.54
C ILE A 77 8.12 -2.55 -0.48
N VAL A 78 7.99 -3.09 0.72
CA VAL A 78 7.64 -4.50 0.93
C VAL A 78 6.11 -4.60 0.85
N LEU A 79 5.62 -5.27 -0.20
CA LEU A 79 4.20 -5.64 -0.37
C LEU A 79 3.85 -6.88 0.45
#